data_AF-A0A7S2MA32-F1
#
_entry.id   AF-A0A7S2MA32-F1
#
_cell.length_a   1.000
_cell.length_b   1.000
_cell.length_c   1.000
_cell.angle_alpha   90.00
_cell.angle_beta   90.00
_cell.angle_gamma   90.00
#
_symmetry.space_group_name_H-M   'P 1'
#
loop_
_entity.id
_entity.type
_entity.pdbx_description
1 polymer ?
#
loop_
_entity_poly.entity_id
_entity_poly.type
_entity_poly.pdbx_seq_one_letter_code
_entity_poly.pdbx_strand_id
1 'polypeptide(L)'
;TRLWCVYEIAVAQAVDGIPIRILPMSVYVLMFVTQMYGCAAALVKLLLTAEDPEAPPGEVVLRDIFVTIPMFALAAHSGRTFANMHAKLQEQFESFDVRNAAISVESDRTFIYDSIEEMFDGSLDNFNNTVRTTLKTAAMRGLTGHRAMLPYRSILLLSMSAMPLWFSVWSSQSHEAVPVYCRVPRYIFGATLVACGYPL
;
A
#
# COMPACT_ATOMS: atom_id res chain seq x y z
N THR A 1 4.54 22.05 3.81
CA THR A 1 5.66 21.28 3.22
C THR A 1 6.96 21.74 3.86
N ARG A 2 7.92 20.84 4.10
CA ARG A 2 9.20 21.17 4.74
C ARG A 2 10.22 21.55 3.66
N LEU A 3 10.78 22.75 3.73
CA LEU A 3 11.69 23.30 2.72
C LEU A 3 12.91 22.38 2.51
N TRP A 4 13.56 21.98 3.61
CA TRP A 4 14.76 21.14 3.57
C TRP A 4 14.55 19.83 2.82
N CYS A 5 13.46 19.12 3.11
CA CYS A 5 13.16 17.84 2.45
C CYS A 5 12.91 18.01 0.95
N VAL A 6 12.21 19.08 0.53
CA VAL A 6 11.96 19.30 -0.90
C VAL A 6 13.25 19.65 -1.63
N TYR A 7 14.10 20.46 -1.02
CA TYR A 7 15.43 20.79 -1.53
C TYR A 7 16.30 19.53 -1.67
N GLU A 8 16.44 18.69 -0.63
CA GLU A 8 17.23 17.45 -0.69
C GLU A 8 16.78 16.53 -1.82
N ILE A 9 15.47 16.35 -2.00
CA ILE A 9 14.93 15.50 -3.07
C ILE A 9 15.21 16.12 -4.43
N ALA A 10 15.05 17.44 -4.58
CA ALA A 10 15.33 18.15 -5.83
C ALA A 10 16.81 18.05 -6.22
N VAL A 11 17.72 18.22 -5.25
CA VAL A 11 19.17 18.09 -5.46
C VAL A 11 19.54 16.65 -5.81
N ALA A 12 19.05 15.67 -5.07
CA ALA A 12 19.29 14.25 -5.35
C ALA A 12 18.78 13.85 -6.75
N GLN A 13 17.67 14.43 -7.20
CA GLN A 13 17.16 14.19 -8.55
C GLN A 13 18.01 14.92 -9.61
N ALA A 14 18.46 16.15 -9.35
CA ALA A 14 19.24 16.94 -10.29
C ALA A 14 20.67 16.40 -10.50
N VAL A 15 21.32 15.94 -9.43
CA VAL A 15 22.71 15.47 -9.46
C VAL A 15 22.80 14.00 -9.90
N ASP A 16 22.06 13.11 -9.24
CA ASP A 16 22.23 11.66 -9.38
C ASP A 16 21.09 10.99 -10.17
N GLY A 17 20.02 11.73 -10.50
CA GLY A 17 18.85 11.16 -11.17
C GLY A 17 18.14 10.10 -10.33
N ILE A 18 18.27 10.14 -9.00
CA ILE A 18 17.74 9.10 -8.12
C ILE A 18 16.22 8.99 -8.27
N PRO A 19 15.67 7.78 -8.50
CA PRO A 19 14.23 7.60 -8.65
C PRO A 19 13.53 7.88 -7.31
N ILE A 20 12.60 8.84 -7.32
CA ILE A 20 11.83 9.23 -6.15
C ILE A 20 10.79 8.16 -5.84
N ARG A 21 10.88 7.57 -4.65
CA ARG A 21 9.92 6.58 -4.16
C ARG A 21 9.22 7.12 -2.92
N ILE A 22 7.94 7.47 -3.10
CA ILE A 22 7.08 7.86 -1.98
C ILE A 22 6.40 6.62 -1.45
N LEU A 23 6.59 6.33 -0.16
CA LEU A 23 6.00 5.19 0.54
C LEU A 23 4.84 5.68 1.42
N PRO A 24 3.58 5.53 0.98
CA PRO A 24 2.44 5.97 1.75
C PRO A 24 2.18 5.01 2.93
N MET A 25 2.78 5.29 4.09
CA MET A 25 2.70 4.41 5.27
C MET A 25 1.27 4.05 5.68
N SER A 26 0.31 4.99 5.58
CA SER A 26 -1.08 4.70 5.93
C SER A 26 -1.74 3.67 5.02
N VAL A 27 -1.30 3.58 3.75
CA VAL A 27 -1.79 2.56 2.81
C VAL A 27 -1.24 1.21 3.19
N TYR A 28 0.06 1.12 3.52
CA TYR A 28 0.66 -0.12 4.00
C TYR A 28 0.01 -0.66 5.28
N VAL A 29 -0.26 0.22 6.25
CA VAL A 29 -0.99 -0.14 7.48
C VAL A 29 -2.37 -0.69 7.14
N LEU A 30 -3.10 -0.03 6.24
CA LEU A 30 -4.45 -0.46 5.88
C LEU A 30 -4.45 -1.78 5.07
N MET A 31 -3.44 -2.02 4.26
CA MET A 31 -3.23 -3.31 3.59
C MET A 31 -2.93 -4.43 4.58
N PHE A 32 -2.10 -4.16 5.59
CA PHE A 32 -1.85 -5.07 6.68
C PHE A 32 -3.14 -5.40 7.45
N VAL A 33 -3.96 -4.40 7.77
CA VAL A 33 -5.27 -4.61 8.40
C VAL A 33 -6.18 -5.46 7.53
N THR A 34 -6.21 -5.21 6.22
CA THR A 34 -7.00 -6.00 5.26
C THR A 34 -6.53 -7.46 5.22
N GLN A 35 -5.22 -7.69 5.27
CA GLN A 35 -4.64 -9.03 5.31
C GLN A 35 -5.00 -9.76 6.61
N MET A 36 -4.87 -9.10 7.77
CA MET A 36 -5.23 -9.68 9.06
C MET A 36 -6.73 -10.02 9.11
N TYR A 37 -7.57 -9.15 8.57
CA TYR A 37 -9.00 -9.42 8.41
C TYR A 37 -9.22 -10.64 7.50
N GLY A 38 -8.54 -10.73 6.36
CA GLY A 38 -8.63 -11.87 5.44
C GLY A 38 -8.27 -13.21 6.11
N CYS A 39 -7.20 -13.23 6.91
CA CYS A 39 -6.81 -14.40 7.69
C CYS A 39 -7.88 -14.78 8.74
N ALA A 40 -8.40 -13.79 9.48
CA ALA A 40 -9.44 -14.02 10.48
C ALA A 40 -10.75 -14.52 9.83
N ALA A 41 -11.14 -13.91 8.71
CA ALA A 41 -12.28 -14.30 7.89
C ALA A 41 -12.16 -15.75 7.39
N ALA A 42 -10.99 -16.15 6.89
CA ALA A 42 -10.72 -17.51 6.46
C ALA A 42 -10.84 -18.52 7.62
N LEU A 43 -10.33 -18.18 8.81
CA LEU A 43 -10.47 -19.00 10.01
C LEU A 43 -11.94 -19.16 10.42
N VAL A 44 -12.71 -18.07 10.46
CA VAL A 44 -14.13 -18.10 10.77
C VAL A 44 -14.89 -18.98 9.78
N LYS A 45 -14.61 -18.85 8.48
CA LYS A 45 -15.19 -19.71 7.44
C LYS A 45 -14.91 -21.19 7.71
N LEU A 46 -13.65 -21.55 8.02
CA LEU A 46 -13.27 -22.92 8.34
C LEU A 46 -14.01 -23.46 9.56
N LEU A 47 -14.17 -22.65 10.61
CA LEU A 47 -14.90 -23.05 11.82
C LEU A 47 -16.39 -23.28 11.52
N LEU A 48 -17.03 -22.37 10.76
CA LEU A 48 -18.43 -22.50 10.37
C LEU A 48 -18.69 -23.71 9.48
N THR A 49 -17.77 -24.03 8.56
CA THR A 49 -17.88 -25.24 7.72
C THR A 49 -17.63 -26.52 8.52
N ALA A 50 -16.78 -26.48 9.55
CA ALA A 50 -16.52 -27.63 10.41
C ALA A 50 -17.69 -27.96 11.35
N GLU A 51 -18.48 -26.95 11.75
CA GLU A 51 -19.65 -27.12 12.62
C GLU A 51 -20.83 -27.77 11.89
N ASP A 52 -21.04 -27.43 10.62
CA ASP A 52 -22.15 -27.93 9.81
C ASP A 52 -21.69 -28.28 8.38
N PRO A 53 -21.18 -29.50 8.17
CA PRO A 53 -20.69 -29.94 6.86
C PRO A 53 -21.83 -30.25 5.87
N GLU A 54 -23.07 -30.43 6.33
CA GLU A 54 -24.24 -30.77 5.51
C GLU A 54 -25.11 -29.54 5.21
N ALA A 55 -24.61 -28.34 5.54
CA ALA A 55 -25.32 -27.09 5.32
C ALA A 55 -25.82 -26.98 3.85
N PRO A 56 -27.08 -26.56 3.63
CA PRO A 56 -27.60 -26.40 2.29
C PRO A 56 -26.81 -25.34 1.52
N PRO A 57 -26.66 -25.47 0.18
CA PRO A 57 -25.80 -24.59 -0.61
C PRO A 57 -26.09 -23.09 -0.46
N GLY A 58 -27.37 -22.72 -0.28
CA GLY A 58 -27.77 -21.33 -0.08
C GLY A 58 -27.23 -20.72 1.21
N GLU A 59 -27.13 -21.51 2.28
CA GLU A 59 -26.59 -21.06 3.56
C GLU A 59 -25.07 -20.88 3.49
N VAL A 60 -24.37 -21.79 2.82
CA VAL A 60 -22.93 -21.68 2.57
C VAL A 60 -22.60 -20.39 1.82
N VAL A 61 -23.38 -20.06 0.77
CA VAL A 61 -23.21 -18.82 0.01
C VAL A 61 -23.46 -17.60 0.89
N LEU A 62 -24.49 -17.61 1.74
CA LEU A 62 -24.79 -16.49 2.63
C LEU A 62 -23.68 -16.27 3.67
N ARG A 63 -23.15 -17.34 4.26
CA ARG A 63 -22.00 -17.30 5.18
C ARG A 63 -20.77 -16.71 4.49
N ASP A 64 -20.48 -17.13 3.26
CA ASP A 64 -19.38 -16.61 2.45
C ASP A 64 -19.54 -15.12 2.14
N ILE A 65 -20.73 -14.69 1.75
CA ILE A 65 -21.03 -13.27 1.51
C ILE A 65 -20.81 -12.46 2.79
N PHE A 66 -21.30 -12.94 3.94
CA PHE A 66 -21.18 -12.23 5.21
C PHE A 66 -19.72 -12.03 5.63
N VAL A 67 -18.88 -13.06 5.45
CA VAL A 67 -17.46 -13.03 5.79
C VAL A 67 -16.66 -12.13 4.82
N THR A 68 -17.04 -12.10 3.55
CA THR A 68 -16.31 -11.36 2.50
C THR A 68 -16.70 -9.88 2.38
N ILE A 69 -17.94 -9.49 2.69
CA ILE A 69 -18.41 -8.09 2.57
C ILE A 69 -17.46 -7.08 3.25
N PRO A 70 -17.03 -7.29 4.51
CA PRO A 70 -16.18 -6.29 5.17
C PRO A 70 -14.78 -6.19 4.54
N MET A 71 -14.28 -7.26 3.91
CA MET A 71 -13.04 -7.22 3.14
C MET A 71 -13.17 -6.27 1.94
N PHE A 72 -14.28 -6.34 1.21
CA PHE A 72 -14.55 -5.41 0.10
C PHE A 72 -14.71 -3.96 0.60
N ALA A 73 -15.37 -3.75 1.75
CA ALA A 73 -15.49 -2.43 2.36
C ALA A 73 -14.13 -1.85 2.76
N LEU A 74 -13.25 -2.65 3.36
CA LEU A 74 -11.87 -2.25 3.71
C LEU A 74 -11.04 -1.94 2.46
N ALA A 75 -11.14 -2.77 1.42
CA ALA A 75 -10.46 -2.52 0.15
C ALA A 75 -10.93 -1.23 -0.52
N ALA A 76 -12.25 -0.97 -0.53
CA ALA A 76 -12.82 0.27 -1.06
C ALA A 76 -12.37 1.50 -0.25
N HIS A 77 -12.36 1.40 1.09
CA HIS A 77 -11.84 2.44 1.97
C HIS A 77 -10.35 2.73 1.71
N SER A 78 -9.57 1.69 1.40
CA SER A 78 -8.16 1.81 1.03
C SER A 78 -7.96 2.56 -0.26
N GLY A 79 -8.72 2.20 -1.29
CA GLY A 79 -8.70 2.90 -2.58
C GLY A 79 -9.05 4.38 -2.43
N ARG A 80 -10.10 4.69 -1.66
CA ARG A 80 -10.49 6.08 -1.38
C ARG A 80 -9.39 6.85 -0.64
N THR A 81 -8.79 6.25 0.37
CA THR A 81 -7.71 6.88 1.16
C THR A 81 -6.49 7.15 0.29
N PHE A 82 -6.10 6.21 -0.56
CA PHE A 82 -5.02 6.39 -1.51
C PHE A 82 -5.33 7.50 -2.53
N ALA A 83 -6.53 7.51 -3.12
CA ALA A 83 -6.94 8.53 -4.07
C ALA A 83 -6.91 9.94 -3.46
N ASN A 84 -7.39 10.09 -2.22
CA ASN A 84 -7.32 11.35 -1.48
C ASN A 84 -5.88 11.78 -1.22
N MET A 85 -5.00 10.84 -0.84
CA MET A 85 -3.59 11.15 -0.62
C MET A 85 -2.89 11.58 -1.92
N HIS A 86 -3.17 10.88 -3.01
CA HIS A 86 -2.66 11.21 -4.34
C HIS A 86 -3.08 12.61 -4.77
N ALA A 87 -4.37 12.95 -4.64
CA ALA A 87 -4.89 14.28 -4.96
C ALA A 87 -4.25 15.37 -4.10
N LYS A 88 -4.15 15.15 -2.77
CA LYS A 88 -3.51 16.09 -1.85
C LYS A 88 -2.03 16.31 -2.17
N LEU A 89 -1.30 15.24 -2.49
CA LEU A 89 0.11 15.35 -2.85
C LEU A 89 0.29 16.13 -4.15
N GLN A 90 -0.56 15.87 -5.15
CA GLN A 90 -0.57 16.60 -6.40
C GLN A 90 -0.81 18.10 -6.17
N GLU A 91 -1.83 18.45 -5.38
CA GLU A 91 -2.14 19.82 -4.99
C GLU A 91 -0.98 20.49 -4.24
N GLN A 92 -0.31 19.75 -3.34
CA GLN A 92 0.87 20.23 -2.60
C GLN A 92 2.05 20.55 -3.52
N PHE A 93 2.27 19.79 -4.59
CA PHE A 93 3.28 20.11 -5.60
C PHE A 93 2.88 21.33 -6.42
N GLU A 94 1.62 21.43 -6.86
CA GLU A 94 1.12 22.53 -7.69
C GLU A 94 1.16 23.88 -6.95
N SER A 95 0.79 23.86 -5.67
CA SER A 95 0.78 25.04 -4.79
C SER A 95 2.14 25.31 -4.12
N PHE A 96 3.15 24.48 -4.37
CA PHE A 96 4.46 24.63 -3.71
C PHE A 96 5.10 25.96 -4.08
N ASP A 97 5.58 26.68 -3.06
CA ASP A 97 6.42 27.86 -3.21
C ASP A 97 7.50 27.85 -2.13
N VAL A 98 8.76 27.89 -2.57
CA VAL A 98 9.96 27.91 -1.73
C VAL A 98 9.97 29.06 -0.71
N ARG A 99 9.33 30.18 -1.03
CA ARG A 99 9.22 31.35 -0.15
C ARG A 99 8.29 31.10 1.03
N ASN A 100 7.20 30.40 0.77
CA ASN A 100 6.17 30.07 1.74
C ASN A 100 6.38 28.72 2.43
N ALA A 101 7.44 27.98 2.06
CA ALA A 101 7.74 26.68 2.64
C ALA A 101 8.17 26.83 4.11
N ALA A 102 7.66 25.91 4.95
CA ALA A 102 8.01 25.87 6.36
C ALA A 102 9.43 25.33 6.54
N ILE A 103 10.21 25.97 7.41
CA ILE A 103 11.54 25.54 7.81
C ILE A 103 11.58 25.42 9.33
N SER A 104 12.36 24.46 9.85
CA SER A 104 12.52 24.28 11.31
C SER A 104 13.40 25.35 11.93
N VAL A 105 14.43 25.78 11.19
CA VAL A 105 15.44 26.74 11.65
C VAL A 105 15.52 27.85 10.60
N GLU A 106 15.10 29.06 10.95
CA GLU A 106 14.96 30.15 9.98
C GLU A 106 16.32 30.66 9.45
N SER A 107 17.41 30.49 10.20
CA SER A 107 18.76 30.84 9.74
C SER A 107 19.23 30.01 8.55
N ASP A 108 18.69 28.80 8.38
CA ASP A 108 19.07 27.92 7.27
C ASP A 108 18.41 28.35 5.96
N ARG A 109 17.40 29.23 6.01
CA ARG A 109 16.66 29.66 4.81
C ARG A 109 17.55 30.39 3.83
N THR A 110 18.41 31.30 4.29
CA THR A 110 19.32 32.05 3.43
C THR A 110 20.32 31.11 2.75
N PHE A 111 20.90 30.19 3.53
CA PHE A 111 21.81 29.17 3.00
C PHE A 111 21.15 28.30 1.90
N ILE A 112 19.92 27.85 2.13
CA ILE A 112 19.17 27.08 1.12
C ILE A 112 18.87 27.93 -0.10
N TYR A 113 18.51 29.21 0.05
CA TYR A 113 18.21 30.08 -1.08
C TYR A 113 19.45 30.31 -1.94
N ASP A 114 20.58 30.62 -1.31
CA ASP A 114 21.85 30.81 -2.01
C ASP A 114 22.23 29.52 -2.78
N SER A 115 22.07 28.35 -2.14
CA SER A 115 22.36 27.07 -2.78
C SER A 115 21.37 26.71 -3.91
N ILE A 116 20.10 27.09 -3.77
CA ILE A 116 19.11 26.92 -4.84
C ILE A 116 19.46 27.82 -6.02
N GLU A 117 19.81 29.07 -5.78
CA GLU A 117 20.21 30.00 -6.84
C GLU A 117 21.46 29.50 -7.55
N GLU A 118 22.43 28.94 -6.83
CA GLU A 118 23.63 28.34 -7.43
C GLU A 118 23.29 27.15 -8.36
N MET A 119 22.38 26.26 -7.94
CA MET A 119 22.07 25.03 -8.69
C MET A 119 20.98 25.16 -9.76
N PHE A 120 20.06 26.13 -9.63
CA PHE A 120 18.85 26.23 -10.47
C PHE A 120 18.81 27.55 -11.25
N ASP A 121 19.87 27.82 -12.01
CA ASP A 121 20.00 28.96 -12.93
C ASP A 121 19.75 30.33 -12.27
N GLY A 122 20.18 30.50 -11.02
CA GLY A 122 20.13 31.79 -10.31
C GLY A 122 18.74 32.25 -9.89
N SER A 123 17.72 31.38 -9.92
CA SER A 123 16.34 31.80 -9.59
C SER A 123 15.57 30.79 -8.76
N LEU A 124 15.03 31.28 -7.64
CA LEU A 124 14.04 30.58 -6.83
C LEU A 124 12.77 30.20 -7.62
N ASP A 125 12.41 30.95 -8.66
CA ASP A 125 11.25 30.66 -9.49
C ASP A 125 11.51 29.49 -10.44
N ASN A 126 12.74 29.32 -10.93
CA ASN A 126 13.16 28.15 -11.69
C ASN A 126 13.13 26.89 -10.83
N PHE A 127 13.55 27.00 -9.56
CA PHE A 127 13.41 25.92 -8.60
C PHE A 127 11.94 25.55 -8.37
N ASN A 128 11.08 26.54 -8.09
CA ASN A 128 9.63 26.32 -7.95
C ASN A 128 9.04 25.63 -9.18
N ASN A 129 9.43 26.05 -10.39
CA ASN A 129 8.99 25.42 -11.63
C ASN A 129 9.47 23.97 -11.75
N THR A 130 10.74 23.70 -11.42
CA THR A 130 11.32 22.35 -11.40
C THR A 130 10.58 21.43 -10.42
N VAL A 131 10.24 21.94 -9.24
CA VAL A 131 9.45 21.20 -8.24
C VAL A 131 8.04 20.89 -8.77
N ARG A 132 7.36 21.89 -9.34
CA ARG A 132 5.99 21.77 -9.87
C ARG A 132 5.89 20.87 -11.10
N THR A 133 6.97 20.70 -11.85
CA THR A 133 6.98 19.95 -13.12
C THR A 133 7.75 18.65 -13.00
N THR A 134 9.08 18.70 -12.98
CA THR A 134 9.99 17.54 -12.99
C THR A 134 9.83 16.69 -11.73
N LEU A 135 9.91 17.31 -10.55
CA LEU A 135 9.81 16.61 -9.26
C LEU A 135 8.42 16.01 -9.08
N LYS A 136 7.37 16.79 -9.35
CA LYS A 136 5.98 16.32 -9.38
C LYS A 136 5.83 15.12 -10.30
N THR A 137 6.26 15.21 -11.55
CA THR A 137 6.10 14.12 -12.53
C THR A 137 6.83 12.86 -12.07
N ALA A 138 8.05 12.98 -11.56
CA ALA A 138 8.81 11.85 -11.04
C ALA A 138 8.17 11.23 -9.80
N ALA A 139 7.74 12.04 -8.83
CA ALA A 139 7.07 11.61 -7.61
C ALA A 139 5.73 10.92 -7.91
N MET A 140 4.89 11.54 -8.74
CA MET A 140 3.59 11.00 -9.14
C MET A 140 3.75 9.72 -9.95
N ARG A 141 4.78 9.62 -10.82
CA ARG A 141 5.12 8.38 -11.53
C ARG A 141 5.66 7.29 -10.60
N GLY A 142 6.38 7.65 -9.55
CA GLY A 142 6.80 6.71 -8.50
C GLY A 142 5.60 6.12 -7.75
N LEU A 143 4.55 6.91 -7.54
CA LEU A 143 3.30 6.49 -6.89
C LEU A 143 2.36 5.69 -7.82
N THR A 144 2.24 6.11 -9.08
CA THR A 144 1.28 5.58 -10.07
C THR A 144 1.92 4.69 -11.14
N GLY A 145 3.23 4.42 -11.05
CA GLY A 145 3.98 3.63 -12.04
C GLY A 145 3.49 2.19 -12.22
N HIS A 146 2.49 1.78 -11.45
CA HIS A 146 1.76 0.54 -11.61
C HIS A 146 0.37 0.87 -12.18
N ARG A 147 -0.11 0.12 -13.18
CA ARG A 147 -1.46 0.27 -13.76
C ARG A 147 -2.59 0.16 -12.72
N ALA A 148 -2.28 -0.33 -11.52
CA ALA A 148 -3.17 -0.38 -10.38
C ALA A 148 -2.74 0.65 -9.32
N MET A 149 -3.72 1.25 -8.63
CA MET A 149 -3.50 2.13 -7.47
C MET A 149 -2.69 1.47 -6.34
N LEU A 150 -2.60 0.13 -6.34
CA LEU A 150 -1.80 -0.64 -5.41
C LEU A 150 -0.63 -1.28 -6.15
N PRO A 151 0.60 -1.26 -5.61
CA PRO A 151 1.72 -1.99 -6.18
C PRO A 151 1.37 -3.47 -6.35
N TYR A 152 1.78 -4.10 -7.45
CA TYR A 152 1.48 -5.53 -7.71
C TYR A 152 1.95 -6.44 -6.57
N ARG A 153 3.13 -6.16 -6.01
CA ARG A 153 3.65 -6.86 -4.82
C ARG A 153 2.67 -6.83 -3.64
N SER A 154 1.95 -5.74 -3.50
CA SER A 154 1.01 -5.50 -2.43
C SER A 154 -0.32 -6.24 -2.68
N ILE A 155 -0.77 -6.31 -3.94
CA ILE A 155 -1.91 -7.16 -4.35
C ILE A 155 -1.56 -8.64 -4.12
N LEU A 156 -0.34 -9.05 -4.45
CA LEU A 156 0.14 -10.41 -4.25
C LEU A 156 0.20 -10.78 -2.76
N LEU A 157 0.66 -9.87 -1.89
CA LEU A 157 0.60 -10.06 -0.45
C LEU A 157 -0.84 -10.25 0.05
N LEU A 158 -1.80 -9.50 -0.51
CA LEU A 158 -3.21 -9.64 -0.17
C LEU A 158 -3.76 -11.02 -0.57
N SER A 159 -3.32 -11.58 -1.69
CA SER A 159 -3.75 -12.91 -2.15
C SER A 159 -3.03 -14.06 -1.44
N MET A 160 -1.87 -13.82 -0.81
CA MET A 160 -1.15 -14.85 -0.05
C MET A 160 -1.93 -15.37 1.16
N SER A 161 -2.86 -14.62 1.76
CA SER A 161 -3.70 -15.15 2.86
C SER A 161 -4.61 -16.28 2.39
N ALA A 162 -5.07 -16.23 1.14
CA ALA A 162 -5.96 -17.22 0.56
C ALA A 162 -5.20 -18.44 -0.02
N MET A 163 -3.91 -18.29 -0.35
CA MET A 163 -3.11 -19.34 -0.99
C MET A 163 -3.09 -20.68 -0.21
N PRO A 164 -2.88 -20.72 1.12
CA PRO A 164 -2.90 -21.98 1.87
C PRO A 164 -4.24 -22.72 1.78
N LEU A 165 -5.35 -21.97 1.75
CA LEU A 165 -6.68 -22.54 1.59
C LEU A 165 -6.82 -23.16 0.19
N TRP A 166 -6.46 -22.41 -0.85
CA TRP A 166 -6.50 -22.90 -2.23
C TRP A 166 -5.62 -24.12 -2.46
N PHE A 167 -4.40 -24.14 -1.92
CA PHE A 167 -3.53 -25.31 -1.99
C PHE A 167 -4.10 -26.51 -1.24
N SER A 168 -4.75 -26.29 -0.09
CA SER A 168 -5.42 -27.37 0.65
C SER A 168 -6.56 -27.95 -0.17
N VAL A 169 -7.42 -27.11 -0.76
CA VAL A 169 -8.53 -27.54 -1.62
C VAL A 169 -8.01 -28.29 -2.85
N TRP A 170 -7.05 -27.75 -3.59
CA TRP A 170 -6.47 -28.41 -4.76
C TRP A 170 -5.80 -29.74 -4.43
N SER A 171 -5.01 -29.80 -3.35
CA SER A 171 -4.37 -31.05 -2.92
C SER A 171 -5.39 -32.13 -2.52
N SER A 172 -6.57 -31.72 -2.04
CA SER A 172 -7.64 -32.65 -1.67
C SER A 172 -8.41 -33.18 -2.88
N GLN A 173 -8.54 -32.39 -3.96
CA GLN A 173 -9.22 -32.78 -5.20
C GLN A 173 -8.38 -33.71 -6.08
N SER A 174 -7.05 -33.69 -5.97
CA SER A 174 -6.18 -34.56 -6.77
C SER A 174 -6.16 -36.03 -6.34
N HIS A 175 -6.77 -36.38 -5.20
CA HIS A 175 -6.89 -37.77 -4.73
C HIS A 175 -8.35 -38.23 -4.75
N GLU A 176 -8.76 -38.83 -5.86
CA GLU A 176 -10.16 -39.14 -6.25
C GLU A 176 -10.93 -40.17 -5.38
N ALA A 177 -10.50 -40.49 -4.15
CA ALA A 177 -11.19 -41.52 -3.34
C ALA A 177 -11.12 -41.38 -1.82
N VAL A 178 -10.61 -40.27 -1.25
CA VAL A 178 -10.46 -40.16 0.20
C VAL A 178 -11.44 -39.12 0.76
N PRO A 179 -12.31 -39.46 1.73
CA PRO A 179 -13.15 -38.48 2.40
C PRO A 179 -12.26 -37.40 3.02
N VAL A 180 -12.46 -36.17 2.56
CA VAL A 180 -11.60 -35.03 2.90
C VAL A 180 -11.87 -34.60 4.34
N TYR A 181 -11.07 -35.11 5.28
CA TYR A 181 -10.89 -34.45 6.55
C TYR A 181 -9.95 -33.25 6.32
N CYS A 182 -10.52 -32.05 6.21
CA CYS A 182 -9.74 -30.81 6.17
C CYS A 182 -9.06 -30.56 7.53
N ARG A 183 -7.99 -31.30 7.83
CA ARG A 183 -7.05 -30.92 8.89
C ARG A 183 -6.17 -29.81 8.34
N VAL A 184 -6.67 -28.58 8.40
CA VAL A 184 -5.80 -27.40 8.21
C VAL A 184 -4.69 -27.51 9.27
N PRO A 185 -3.42 -27.77 8.90
CA PRO A 185 -2.38 -27.94 9.89
C PRO A 185 -2.23 -26.60 10.59
N ARG A 186 -2.54 -26.56 11.89
CA ARG A 186 -2.39 -25.34 12.73
C ARG A 186 -1.04 -24.65 12.53
N TYR A 187 -0.01 -25.43 12.19
CA TYR A 187 1.34 -24.99 11.87
C TYR A 187 1.44 -24.15 10.58
N ILE A 188 0.71 -24.50 9.51
CA ILE A 188 0.75 -23.72 8.25
C ILE A 188 0.02 -22.39 8.45
N PHE A 189 -1.16 -22.41 9.06
CA PHE A 189 -1.92 -21.20 9.36
C PHE A 189 -1.14 -20.28 10.34
N GLY A 190 -0.52 -20.87 11.37
CA GLY A 190 0.36 -20.16 12.29
C GLY A 190 1.59 -19.57 11.60
N ALA A 191 2.25 -20.30 10.70
CA ALA A 191 3.39 -19.81 9.94
C ALA A 191 3.00 -18.66 9.00
N THR A 192 1.83 -18.73 8.34
CA THR A 192 1.31 -17.64 7.51
C THR A 192 0.97 -16.40 8.36
N LEU A 193 0.38 -16.58 9.54
CA LEU A 193 0.12 -15.49 10.50
C LEU A 193 1.41 -14.84 11.00
N VAL A 194 2.43 -15.62 11.34
CA VAL A 194 3.74 -15.10 11.78
C VAL A 194 4.46 -14.39 10.62
N ALA A 195 4.44 -14.96 9.42
CA ALA A 195 5.06 -14.35 8.24
C ALA A 195 4.34 -13.07 7.79
N CYS A 196 3.01 -13.01 7.91
CA CYS A 196 2.24 -11.79 7.63
C CYS A 196 2.35 -10.76 8.77
N GLY A 197 2.56 -11.18 10.01
CA GLY A 197 2.70 -10.35 11.20
C GLY A 197 4.11 -9.78 11.41
N TYR A 198 5.13 -10.36 10.77
CA TYR A 198 6.49 -9.84 10.83
C TYR A 198 6.59 -8.56 9.97
N PRO A 199 6.87 -7.39 10.56
CA PRO A 199 7.15 -6.20 9.77
C PRO A 199 8.49 -6.41 9.04
N LEU A 200 8.45 -6.43 7.71
CA LEU A 200 9.62 -6.23 6.85
C LEU A 200 9.94 -4.75 6.74
#